data_AF-A0A1D2WP72-F1
#
_entry.id   AF-A0A1D2WP72-F1
#
_cell.length_a   1.000
_cell.length_b   1.000
_cell.length_c   1.000
_cell.angle_alpha   90.00
_cell.angle_beta   90.00
_cell.angle_gamma   90.00
#
_symmetry.space_group_name_H-M   'P 1'
#
loop_
_entity.id
_entity.type
_entity.pdbx_description
1 polymer ?
#
loop_
_entity_poly.entity_id
_entity_poly.type
_entity_poly.pdbx_seq_one_letter_code
_entity_poly.pdbx_strand_id
1 'polypeptide(L)'
;MNEVIGIIIAAVLCWLNFVIVDTYFGLPEQPGVRGAGIIGQDVEKRGGDIAGGFFQGNITCSPDASAGTLLASIGYLVLGIPGGIIAAFFVFIGNRLCADPGYAGTCGSLTATCIIFICSFLGMTPEMFIVGMVIAILTVMGISQTKASVILGKVAKKFNRHARE
;
A
#
# COMPACT_ATOMS: atom_id res chain seq x y z
N MET A 1 -13.71 10.27 -19.07
CA MET A 1 -13.84 10.95 -17.76
C MET A 1 -12.86 12.11 -17.70
N ASN A 2 -13.09 13.16 -16.89
CA ASN A 2 -12.08 14.20 -16.66
C ASN A 2 -10.86 13.59 -15.95
N GLU A 3 -9.66 13.79 -16.51
CA GLU A 3 -8.41 13.20 -16.01
C GLU A 3 -8.13 13.56 -14.55
N VAL A 4 -8.36 14.82 -14.15
CA VAL A 4 -8.13 15.27 -12.77
C VAL A 4 -9.05 14.55 -11.79
N ILE A 5 -10.32 14.42 -12.15
CA ILE A 5 -11.30 13.68 -11.34
C ILE A 5 -10.93 12.20 -11.28
N GLY A 6 -10.48 11.63 -12.40
CA GLY A 6 -10.02 10.25 -12.47
C GLY A 6 -8.82 9.97 -11.58
N ILE A 7 -7.83 10.85 -11.57
CA ILE A 7 -6.66 10.74 -10.70
C ILE A 7 -7.06 10.81 -9.23
N ILE A 8 -7.98 11.71 -8.85
CA ILE A 8 -8.47 11.82 -7.47
C ILE A 8 -9.17 10.51 -7.05
N ILE A 9 -10.07 9.99 -7.88
CA ILE A 9 -10.76 8.72 -7.60
C ILE A 9 -9.74 7.58 -7.52
N ALA A 10 -8.79 7.51 -8.45
CA ALA A 10 -7.76 6.48 -8.47
C ALA A 10 -6.88 6.54 -7.22
N ALA A 11 -6.50 7.74 -6.75
CA ALA A 11 -5.73 7.92 -5.53
C ALA A 11 -6.47 7.38 -4.30
N VAL A 12 -7.77 7.68 -4.19
CA VAL A 12 -8.61 7.17 -3.10
C VAL A 12 -8.74 5.65 -3.16
N LEU A 13 -8.98 5.07 -4.35
CA LEU A 13 -9.07 3.62 -4.53
C LEU A 13 -7.75 2.92 -4.20
N CYS A 14 -6.63 3.47 -4.65
CA CYS A 14 -5.30 2.96 -4.33
C CYS A 14 -5.05 3.00 -2.82
N TRP A 15 -5.34 4.15 -2.18
CA TRP A 15 -5.19 4.34 -0.75
C TRP A 15 -6.01 3.31 0.05
N LEU A 16 -7.27 3.14 -0.31
CA LEU A 16 -8.14 2.15 0.32
C LEU A 16 -7.61 0.73 0.09
N ASN A 17 -7.17 0.40 -1.13
CA ASN A 17 -6.65 -0.92 -1.45
C ASN A 17 -5.47 -1.29 -0.55
N PHE A 18 -4.41 -0.48 -0.53
CA PHE A 18 -3.24 -0.85 0.26
C PHE A 18 -3.50 -0.77 1.75
N VAL A 19 -4.19 0.28 2.25
CA VAL A 19 -4.45 0.39 3.70
C VAL A 19 -5.27 -0.80 4.22
N ILE A 20 -6.29 -1.23 3.48
CA ILE A 20 -7.13 -2.37 3.88
C ILE A 20 -6.32 -3.67 3.79
N VAL A 21 -5.65 -3.93 2.67
CA VAL A 21 -4.88 -5.16 2.46
C VAL A 21 -3.77 -5.26 3.51
N ASP A 22 -2.99 -4.20 3.70
CA ASP A 22 -1.87 -4.22 4.63
C ASP A 22 -2.33 -4.39 6.09
N THR A 23 -3.42 -3.72 6.48
CA THR A 23 -4.01 -3.92 7.81
C THR A 23 -4.51 -5.36 7.99
N TYR A 24 -5.18 -5.91 6.97
CA TYR A 24 -5.70 -7.28 6.96
C TYR A 24 -4.61 -8.37 6.92
N PHE A 25 -3.38 -8.05 6.52
CA PHE A 25 -2.25 -8.98 6.55
C PHE A 25 -1.24 -8.73 7.69
N GLY A 26 -1.48 -7.74 8.55
CA GLY A 26 -0.89 -7.70 9.89
C GLY A 26 0.33 -6.79 9.99
N LEU A 27 0.52 -5.95 8.98
CA LEU A 27 1.57 -4.96 8.93
C LEU A 27 1.56 -3.91 10.07
N PRO A 28 0.44 -3.60 10.77
CA PRO A 28 0.51 -2.73 11.95
C PRO A 28 0.89 -3.43 13.27
N GLU A 29 0.97 -4.77 13.32
CA GLU A 29 1.20 -5.48 14.60
C GLU A 29 2.68 -5.53 14.98
N GLN A 30 3.58 -5.67 14.00
CA GLN A 30 5.02 -5.77 14.22
C GLN A 30 5.80 -5.38 12.97
N PRO A 31 7.04 -4.88 13.12
CA PRO A 31 7.90 -4.61 11.98
C PRO A 31 8.28 -5.93 11.30
N GLY A 32 8.01 -6.05 10.00
CA GLY A 32 8.36 -7.23 9.21
C GLY A 32 9.86 -7.34 8.95
N VAL A 33 10.58 -6.21 8.97
CA VAL A 33 12.03 -6.13 8.77
C VAL A 33 12.67 -5.09 9.70
N ARG A 34 14.00 -5.15 9.88
CA ARG A 34 14.74 -4.21 10.76
C ARG A 34 14.49 -2.74 10.43
N GLY A 35 14.42 -2.40 9.14
CA GLY A 35 14.15 -1.02 8.68
C GLY A 35 12.82 -0.48 9.17
N ALA A 36 11.78 -1.33 9.18
CA ALA A 36 10.46 -0.95 9.67
C ALA A 36 10.46 -0.64 11.17
N GLY A 37 11.26 -1.38 11.95
CA GLY A 37 11.44 -1.12 13.38
C GLY A 37 12.11 0.23 13.65
N ILE A 38 13.15 0.57 12.87
CA ILE A 38 13.84 1.86 12.98
C ILE A 38 12.88 3.01 12.68
N ILE A 39 12.11 2.91 11.60
CA ILE A 39 11.12 3.93 11.21
C ILE A 39 10.04 4.07 12.29
N GLY A 40 9.49 2.96 12.78
CA GLY A 40 8.47 3.00 13.83
C GLY A 40 8.95 3.70 15.10
N GLN A 41 10.13 3.33 15.60
CA GLN A 41 10.72 3.95 16.79
C GLN A 41 11.03 5.43 16.58
N ASP A 42 11.48 5.84 15.39
CA ASP A 42 11.76 7.24 15.08
C ASP A 42 10.47 8.07 14.97
N VAL A 43 9.40 7.50 14.43
CA VAL A 43 8.07 8.12 14.38
C VAL A 43 7.49 8.28 15.80
N GLU A 44 7.60 7.27 16.64
CA GLU A 44 7.19 7.32 18.05
C GLU A 44 7.94 8.41 18.83
N LYS A 45 9.27 8.50 18.68
CA LYS A 45 10.09 9.58 19.29
C LYS A 45 9.64 10.98 18.90
N ARG A 46 9.03 11.13 17.72
CA ARG A 46 8.46 12.39 17.22
C ARG A 46 7.01 12.60 17.63
N GLY A 47 6.48 11.80 18.56
CA GLY A 47 5.12 11.87 19.08
C GLY A 47 4.07 11.18 18.21
N GLY A 48 4.50 10.24 17.35
CA GLY A 48 3.62 9.43 16.52
C GLY A 48 3.13 8.17 17.23
N ASP A 49 2.27 7.42 16.55
CA ASP A 49 1.78 6.12 17.03
C ASP A 49 2.72 5.01 16.56
N ILE A 50 3.16 4.13 17.47
CA ILE A 50 4.14 3.08 17.16
C ILE A 50 3.60 2.05 16.17
N ALA A 51 2.32 1.65 16.28
CA ALA A 51 1.70 0.70 15.36
C ALA A 51 1.58 1.30 13.95
N GLY A 52 1.17 2.57 13.86
CA GLY A 52 1.18 3.32 12.62
C GLY A 52 2.59 3.58 12.07
N GLY A 53 3.58 3.73 12.94
CA GLY A 53 4.99 3.85 12.58
C GLY A 53 5.55 2.55 12.00
N PHE A 54 5.21 1.38 12.57
CA PHE A 54 5.55 0.08 11.98
C PHE A 54 4.86 -0.13 10.64
N PHE A 55 3.58 0.23 10.53
CA PHE A 55 2.87 0.22 9.26
C PHE A 55 3.65 1.03 8.22
N GLN A 56 4.03 2.27 8.55
CA GLN A 56 4.79 3.13 7.65
C GLN A 56 6.17 2.52 7.29
N GLY A 57 6.85 1.99 8.29
CA GLY A 57 8.12 1.33 8.12
C GLY A 57 8.04 0.15 7.16
N ASN A 58 6.98 -0.64 7.26
CA ASN A 58 6.78 -1.81 6.42
C ASN A 58 6.47 -1.42 4.97
N ILE A 59 5.63 -0.42 4.69
CA ILE A 59 5.43 0.04 3.30
C ILE A 59 6.75 0.53 2.68
N THR A 60 7.65 1.10 3.48
CA THR A 60 8.95 1.58 2.97
C THR A 60 9.96 0.45 2.74
N CYS A 61 9.88 -0.63 3.51
CA CYS A 61 10.97 -1.61 3.63
C CYS A 61 10.63 -3.03 3.15
N SER A 62 9.37 -3.35 2.85
CA SER A 62 8.96 -4.63 2.25
C SER A 62 8.05 -4.42 1.04
N PRO A 63 7.86 -5.43 0.18
CA PRO A 63 6.94 -5.36 -0.94
C PRO A 63 5.50 -5.48 -0.42
N ASP A 64 4.98 -4.36 0.05
CA ASP A 64 3.65 -4.20 0.61
C ASP A 64 2.57 -4.03 -0.48
N ALA A 65 1.32 -3.86 -0.06
CA ALA A 65 0.23 -3.64 -1.00
C ALA A 65 0.38 -2.35 -1.83
N SER A 66 1.09 -1.32 -1.34
CA SER A 66 1.36 -0.11 -2.09
C SER A 66 2.31 -0.36 -3.28
N ALA A 67 3.40 -1.10 -3.06
CA ALA A 67 4.32 -1.54 -4.11
C ALA A 67 3.62 -2.45 -5.12
N GLY A 68 2.81 -3.40 -4.62
CA GLY A 68 2.00 -4.28 -5.45
C GLY A 68 0.99 -3.53 -6.33
N THR A 69 0.31 -2.53 -5.77
CA THR A 69 -0.67 -1.71 -6.51
C THR A 69 0.00 -0.89 -7.61
N LEU A 70 1.19 -0.31 -7.34
CA LEU A 70 1.94 0.44 -8.35
C LEU A 70 2.42 -0.45 -9.50
N LEU A 71 3.03 -1.60 -9.17
CA LEU A 71 3.50 -2.57 -10.16
C LEU A 71 2.36 -3.14 -10.99
N ALA A 72 1.21 -3.44 -10.38
CA ALA A 72 0.01 -3.87 -11.10
C ALA A 72 -0.47 -2.80 -12.09
N SER A 73 -0.46 -1.52 -11.70
CA SER A 73 -0.89 -0.41 -12.56
C SER A 73 0.02 -0.25 -13.78
N ILE A 74 1.34 -0.36 -13.58
CA ILE A 74 2.34 -0.32 -14.66
C ILE A 74 2.21 -1.56 -15.55
N GLY A 75 2.10 -2.76 -14.96
CA GLY A 75 1.92 -4.00 -15.71
C GLY A 75 0.66 -3.95 -16.56
N TYR A 76 -0.45 -3.49 -15.98
CA TYR A 76 -1.71 -3.32 -16.68
C TYR A 76 -1.63 -2.32 -17.83
N LEU A 77 -0.89 -1.22 -17.65
CA LEU A 77 -0.64 -0.26 -18.74
C LEU A 77 0.04 -0.93 -19.95
N VAL A 78 1.02 -1.80 -19.71
CA VAL A 78 1.83 -2.39 -20.79
C VAL A 78 1.14 -3.57 -21.46
N LEU A 79 0.48 -4.45 -20.69
CA LEU A 79 -0.05 -5.73 -21.19
C LEU A 79 -1.50 -6.02 -20.79
N GLY A 80 -2.21 -5.09 -20.16
CA GLY A 80 -3.55 -5.33 -19.61
C GLY A 80 -3.54 -6.35 -18.46
N ILE A 81 -4.59 -7.17 -18.37
CA ILE A 81 -4.73 -8.18 -17.29
C ILE A 81 -3.49 -9.09 -17.14
N PRO A 82 -2.92 -9.67 -18.22
CA PRO A 82 -1.68 -10.44 -18.13
C PRO A 82 -0.54 -9.70 -17.44
N GLY A 83 -0.39 -8.39 -17.70
CA GLY A 83 0.64 -7.57 -17.07
C GLY A 83 0.44 -7.40 -15.57
N GLY A 84 -0.80 -7.23 -15.12
CA GLY A 84 -1.15 -7.21 -13.69
C GLY A 84 -0.85 -8.54 -12.97
N ILE A 85 -1.06 -9.67 -13.66
CA ILE A 85 -0.73 -11.01 -13.14
C ILE A 85 0.79 -11.21 -13.05
N ILE A 86 1.53 -10.80 -14.09
CA ILE A 86 3.00 -10.85 -14.10
C ILE A 86 3.57 -9.97 -12.97
N ALA A 87 3.01 -8.78 -12.77
CA ALA A 87 3.35 -7.91 -11.65
C ALA A 87 3.14 -8.63 -10.30
N ALA A 88 2.00 -9.29 -10.10
CA ALA A 88 1.73 -10.04 -8.88
C ALA A 88 2.74 -11.18 -8.66
N PHE A 89 3.17 -11.85 -9.73
CA PHE A 89 4.21 -12.87 -9.67
C PHE A 89 5.58 -12.30 -9.26
N PHE A 90 5.99 -11.16 -9.80
CA PHE A 90 7.24 -10.52 -9.39
C PHE A 90 7.19 -10.04 -7.93
N VAL A 91 6.06 -9.47 -7.51
CA VAL A 91 5.86 -9.04 -6.13
C VAL A 91 5.87 -10.25 -5.17
N PHE A 92 5.30 -11.38 -5.59
CA PHE A 92 5.39 -12.64 -4.85
C PHE A 92 6.83 -13.11 -4.65
N ILE A 93 7.67 -13.04 -5.69
CA ILE A 93 9.10 -13.34 -5.57
C ILE A 93 9.76 -12.37 -4.58
N GLY A 94 9.48 -11.07 -4.70
CA GLY A 94 9.98 -10.05 -3.79
C GLY A 94 9.61 -10.34 -2.34
N ASN A 95 8.36 -10.73 -2.06
CA ASN A 95 7.89 -11.07 -0.71
C ASN A 95 8.71 -12.20 -0.10
N ARG A 96 9.06 -13.22 -0.89
CA ARG A 96 9.89 -14.33 -0.44
C ARG A 96 11.34 -13.91 -0.18
N LEU A 97 11.89 -13.03 -1.01
CA LEU A 97 13.24 -12.48 -0.80
C LEU A 97 13.32 -11.63 0.47
N CYS A 98 12.26 -10.85 0.75
CA CYS A 98 12.18 -10.00 1.94
C CYS A 98 11.69 -10.75 3.19
N ALA A 99 11.45 -12.06 3.10
CA ALA A 99 10.90 -12.90 4.17
C ALA A 99 9.59 -12.34 4.77
N ASP A 100 8.77 -11.66 3.96
CA ASP A 100 7.49 -11.10 4.36
C ASP A 100 6.41 -12.20 4.33
N PRO A 101 5.90 -12.65 5.50
CA PRO A 101 4.94 -13.76 5.56
C PRO A 101 3.53 -13.34 5.15
N GLY A 102 3.25 -12.03 5.05
CA GLY A 102 1.90 -11.49 4.90
C GLY A 102 1.35 -11.57 3.48
N TYR A 103 2.18 -11.75 2.45
CA TYR A 103 1.77 -11.69 1.04
C TYR A 103 0.99 -10.43 0.65
N ALA A 104 1.08 -9.37 1.46
CA ALA A 104 0.26 -8.16 1.30
C ALA A 104 0.48 -7.52 -0.06
N GLY A 105 1.72 -7.46 -0.55
CA GLY A 105 2.01 -6.98 -1.90
C GLY A 105 1.43 -7.83 -3.02
N THR A 106 1.45 -9.16 -2.89
CA THR A 106 0.88 -10.04 -3.93
C THR A 106 -0.64 -9.87 -3.99
N CYS A 107 -1.29 -9.86 -2.83
CA CYS A 107 -2.72 -9.59 -2.72
C CYS A 107 -3.07 -8.19 -3.25
N GLY A 108 -2.31 -7.17 -2.85
CA GLY A 108 -2.47 -5.80 -3.31
C GLY A 108 -2.35 -5.64 -4.83
N SER A 109 -1.41 -6.38 -5.44
CA SER A 109 -1.24 -6.40 -6.89
C SER A 109 -2.43 -7.05 -7.61
N LEU A 110 -2.96 -8.16 -7.09
CA LEU A 110 -4.11 -8.84 -7.67
C LEU A 110 -5.39 -8.01 -7.52
N THR A 111 -5.64 -7.46 -6.33
CA THR A 111 -6.79 -6.61 -6.09
C THR A 111 -6.72 -5.33 -6.92
N ALA A 112 -5.56 -4.70 -7.04
CA ALA A 112 -5.36 -3.54 -7.90
C ALA A 112 -5.65 -3.86 -9.37
N THR A 113 -5.19 -5.01 -9.87
CA THR A 113 -5.49 -5.47 -11.24
C THR A 113 -7.00 -5.59 -11.46
N CYS A 114 -7.73 -6.16 -10.50
CA CYS A 114 -9.19 -6.24 -10.56
C CYS A 114 -9.85 -4.86 -10.51
N ILE A 115 -9.40 -3.96 -9.62
CA ILE A 115 -9.92 -2.60 -9.50
C ILE A 115 -9.73 -1.85 -10.82
N ILE A 116 -8.53 -1.87 -11.40
CA ILE A 116 -8.23 -1.20 -12.67
C ILE A 116 -9.10 -1.76 -13.78
N PHE A 117 -9.26 -3.08 -13.85
CA PHE A 117 -10.14 -3.70 -14.85
C PHE A 117 -11.60 -3.23 -14.71
N ILE A 118 -12.16 -3.21 -13.49
CA ILE A 118 -13.53 -2.75 -13.26
C ILE A 118 -13.67 -1.26 -13.61
N CYS A 119 -12.71 -0.45 -13.18
CA CYS A 119 -12.68 0.98 -13.43
C CYS A 119 -12.45 1.33 -14.91
N SER A 120 -11.87 0.43 -15.71
CA SER A 120 -11.72 0.62 -17.14
C SER A 120 -13.08 0.77 -17.84
N PHE A 121 -14.13 0.08 -17.36
CA PHE A 121 -15.50 0.23 -17.86
C PHE A 121 -16.11 1.59 -17.55
N LEU A 122 -15.58 2.30 -16.55
CA LEU A 122 -15.96 3.67 -16.18
C LEU A 122 -15.13 4.73 -16.92
N GLY A 123 -14.25 4.30 -17.85
CA GLY A 123 -13.36 5.17 -18.61
C GLY A 123 -12.17 5.71 -17.80
N MET A 124 -11.76 5.00 -16.75
CA MET A 124 -10.49 5.26 -16.05
C MET A 124 -9.34 4.57 -16.80
N THR A 125 -8.20 5.23 -16.91
CA THR A 125 -7.01 4.64 -17.55
C THR A 125 -5.96 4.24 -16.51
N PRO A 126 -5.06 3.28 -16.82
CA PRO A 126 -4.04 2.82 -15.89
C PRO A 126 -3.07 3.93 -15.43
N GLU A 127 -2.81 4.94 -16.27
CA GLU A 127 -1.97 6.10 -15.94
C GLU A 127 -2.54 6.89 -14.75
N MET A 128 -3.87 7.00 -14.66
CA MET A 128 -4.55 7.63 -13.52
C MET A 128 -4.27 6.87 -12.23
N PHE A 129 -4.19 5.54 -12.28
CA PHE A 129 -3.84 4.70 -11.12
C PHE A 129 -2.36 4.78 -10.76
N ILE A 130 -1.46 4.90 -11.73
CA ILE A 130 -0.02 5.13 -11.46
C ILE A 130 0.15 6.45 -10.71
N VAL A 131 -0.42 7.55 -11.23
CA VAL A 131 -0.34 8.87 -10.57
C VAL A 131 -1.06 8.85 -9.23
N GLY A 132 -2.26 8.24 -9.17
CA GLY A 132 -3.04 8.13 -7.95
C GLY A 132 -2.31 7.37 -6.84
N MET A 133 -1.60 6.30 -7.18
CA MET A 133 -0.80 5.52 -6.24
C MET A 133 0.38 6.32 -5.69
N VAL A 134 1.07 7.10 -6.53
CA VAL A 134 2.15 8.00 -6.09
C VAL A 134 1.61 9.04 -5.10
N ILE A 135 0.46 9.64 -5.40
CA ILE A 135 -0.22 10.57 -4.48
C ILE A 135 -0.55 9.86 -3.16
N ALA A 136 -1.11 8.65 -3.23
CA ALA A 136 -1.50 7.89 -2.04
C ALA A 136 -0.29 7.58 -1.13
N ILE A 137 0.85 7.17 -1.70
CA ILE A 137 2.10 6.97 -0.94
C ILE A 137 2.56 8.28 -0.30
N LEU A 138 2.56 9.38 -1.05
CA LEU A 138 2.96 10.70 -0.54
C LEU A 138 2.08 11.14 0.63
N THR A 139 0.78 10.83 0.62
CA THR A 139 -0.09 11.18 1.74
C THR A 139 0.25 10.45 3.03
N VAL A 140 0.76 9.22 2.94
CA VAL A 140 1.12 8.39 4.09
C VAL A 140 2.55 8.66 4.57
N MET A 141 3.50 8.83 3.65
CA MET A 141 4.93 8.96 3.96
C MET A 141 5.47 10.38 3.88
N GLY A 142 4.98 11.16 2.92
CA GLY A 142 5.63 12.39 2.48
C GLY A 142 5.18 13.67 3.20
N ILE A 143 3.90 13.75 3.62
CA ILE A 143 3.34 15.00 4.17
C ILE A 143 3.57 15.12 5.67
N SER A 144 3.15 14.14 6.46
CA SER A 144 3.30 14.16 7.91
C SER A 144 3.27 12.75 8.47
N GLN A 145 4.46 12.17 8.61
CA GLN A 145 4.64 10.81 9.14
C GLN A 145 3.95 10.65 10.51
N THR A 146 4.11 11.62 11.41
CA THR A 146 3.48 11.61 12.74
C THR A 146 1.95 11.55 12.64
N LYS A 147 1.30 12.45 11.90
CA LYS A 147 -0.17 12.47 11.79
C LYS A 147 -0.70 11.24 11.07
N ALA A 148 -0.03 10.82 10.00
CA ALA A 148 -0.39 9.62 9.26
C ALA A 148 -0.26 8.36 10.15
N SER A 149 0.77 8.28 10.99
CA SER A 149 0.94 7.15 11.93
C SER A 149 -0.22 7.07 12.92
N VAL A 150 -0.67 8.19 13.47
CA VAL A 150 -1.83 8.22 14.39
C VAL A 150 -3.11 7.76 13.69
N ILE A 151 -3.30 8.12 12.42
CA ILE A 151 -4.46 7.67 11.64
C ILE A 151 -4.38 6.16 11.39
N LEU A 152 -3.22 5.67 10.96
CA LEU A 152 -2.99 4.23 10.70
C LEU A 152 -3.11 3.40 11.97
N GLY A 153 -2.59 3.88 13.11
CA GLY A 153 -2.78 3.25 14.42
C GLY A 153 -4.25 3.14 14.81
N LYS A 154 -5.05 4.19 14.59
CA LYS A 154 -6.51 4.13 14.81
C LYS A 154 -7.19 3.11 13.89
N VAL A 155 -6.78 3.01 12.62
CA VAL A 155 -7.28 1.99 11.69
C VAL A 155 -6.91 0.60 12.19
N ALA A 156 -5.65 0.37 12.55
CA ALA A 156 -5.17 -0.89 13.10
C ALA A 156 -5.94 -1.31 14.36
N LYS A 157 -6.23 -0.37 15.28
CA LYS A 157 -7.05 -0.62 16.46
C LYS A 157 -8.45 -1.11 16.10
N LYS A 158 -9.06 -0.51 15.07
CA LYS A 158 -10.40 -0.88 14.59
C LYS A 158 -10.44 -2.28 13.97
N PHE A 159 -9.33 -2.71 13.37
CA PHE A 159 -9.14 -4.05 12.84
C PHE A 159 -8.60 -5.06 13.87
N ASN A 160 -8.48 -4.65 15.15
CA ASN A 160 -7.92 -5.45 16.24
C ASN A 160 -6.50 -5.98 15.95
N ARG A 161 -5.72 -5.17 15.22
CA ARG A 161 -4.39 -5.45 14.66
C ARG A 161 -3.34 -4.44 15.14
N HIS A 162 -3.58 -3.84 16.29
CA HIS A 162 -2.67 -2.84 16.85
C HIS A 162 -1.43 -3.54 17.41
N ALA A 163 -0.23 -3.02 17.14
CA ALA A 163 0.96 -3.43 17.87
C ALA A 163 0.69 -3.28 19.38
N ARG A 164 0.87 -4.37 20.14
CA ARG A 164 0.88 -4.28 21.59
C ARG A 164 2.25 -3.73 22.00
N GLU A 165 2.23 -2.78 22.93
CA GLU A 165 3.43 -2.31 23.64
C GLU A 165 4.21 -3.49 24.24
#